data_AF-A0A7C6BMY1-F1
#
_entry.id   AF-A0A7C6BMY1-F1
#
_cell.length_a   1.000
_cell.length_b   1.000
_cell.length_c   1.000
_cell.angle_alpha   90.00
_cell.angle_beta   90.00
_cell.angle_gamma   90.00
#
_symmetry.space_group_name_H-M   'P 1'
#
loop_
_entity.id
_entity.type
_entity.pdbx_description
1 polymer ?
#
loop_
_entity_poly.entity_id
_entity_poly.type
_entity_poly.pdbx_seq_one_letter_code
_entity_poly.pdbx_strand_id
1 'polypeptide(L)'
;LTAIQKRLKEIQNDPDSLEEKHILEEYLSLLKKEAEINKQIKDAQADLDKRVFEKYSNLINEEIKDLIVEEKWMTNLEKEVNAELDRISQRLTKRIKELAERYETPLPDLIEEVEKLSKKVDAHLEKMGYVWK
;
A
#
# COMPACT_ATOMS: atom_id res chain seq x y z
N LEU A 1 12.88 -16.95 29.61
CA LEU A 1 12.77 -16.64 31.06
C LEU A 1 13.93 -17.22 31.87
N THR A 2 14.19 -18.53 31.80
CA THR A 2 15.18 -19.22 32.66
C THR A 2 16.62 -18.70 32.52
N ALA A 3 17.07 -18.37 31.31
CA ALA A 3 18.42 -17.83 31.08
C ALA A 3 18.61 -16.42 31.67
N ILE A 4 17.61 -15.54 31.51
CA ILE A 4 17.63 -14.16 32.06
C ILE A 4 17.60 -14.20 33.58
N GLN A 5 16.77 -15.06 34.17
CA GLN A 5 16.72 -15.26 35.62
C GLN A 5 18.04 -15.81 36.17
N LYS A 6 18.74 -16.65 35.42
CA LYS A 6 20.07 -17.14 35.79
C LYS A 6 21.10 -16.01 35.75
N ARG A 7 21.13 -15.21 34.68
CA ARG A 7 22.04 -14.06 34.54
C ARG A 7 21.83 -13.02 35.64
N LEU A 8 20.56 -12.68 35.94
CA LEU A 8 20.20 -11.77 37.04
C LEU A 8 20.69 -12.24 38.42
N LYS A 9 20.79 -13.57 38.64
CA LYS A 9 21.37 -14.12 39.87
C LYS A 9 22.90 -14.03 39.89
N GLU A 10 23.55 -14.25 38.75
CA GLU A 10 25.01 -14.18 38.62
C GLU A 10 25.53 -12.76 38.88
N ILE A 11 24.82 -11.74 38.37
CA ILE A 11 25.21 -10.32 38.51
C ILE A 11 24.62 -9.63 39.76
N GLN A 12 23.98 -10.38 40.66
CA GLN A 12 23.18 -9.81 41.76
C GLN A 12 23.98 -8.90 42.71
N ASN A 13 25.24 -9.26 42.96
CA ASN A 13 26.15 -8.57 43.89
C ASN A 13 27.28 -7.83 43.18
N ASP A 14 27.21 -7.68 41.85
CA ASP A 14 28.23 -7.01 41.05
C ASP A 14 27.89 -5.52 40.90
N PRO A 15 28.65 -4.59 41.53
CA PRO A 15 28.40 -3.16 41.46
C PRO A 15 28.55 -2.58 40.04
N ASP A 16 29.36 -3.22 39.19
CA ASP A 16 29.63 -2.75 37.83
C ASP A 16 28.50 -3.13 36.85
N SER A 17 27.61 -4.04 37.26
CA SER A 17 26.53 -4.61 36.44
C SER A 17 25.14 -4.02 36.74
N LEU A 18 25.05 -2.86 37.40
CA LEU A 18 23.77 -2.23 37.77
C LEU A 18 22.89 -1.91 36.56
N GLU A 19 23.48 -1.40 35.48
CA GLU A 19 22.75 -1.08 34.24
C GLU A 19 22.26 -2.35 33.53
N GLU A 20 23.11 -3.38 33.44
CA GLU A 20 22.73 -4.69 32.89
C GLU A 20 21.54 -5.28 33.68
N LYS A 21 21.61 -5.24 35.01
CA LYS A 21 20.55 -5.74 35.89
C LYS A 21 19.22 -5.03 35.64
N HIS A 22 19.23 -3.70 35.55
CA HIS A 22 18.03 -2.91 35.28
C HIS A 22 17.39 -3.30 33.94
N ILE A 23 18.18 -3.37 32.87
CA ILE A 23 17.70 -3.75 31.53
C ILE A 23 17.13 -5.17 31.54
N LEU A 24 17.81 -6.12 32.19
CA LEU A 24 17.35 -7.51 32.27
C LEU A 24 16.07 -7.67 33.10
N GLU A 25 15.88 -6.90 34.17
CA GLU A 25 14.64 -6.86 34.96
C GLU A 25 13.48 -6.28 34.15
N GLU A 26 13.71 -5.19 33.43
CA GLU A 26 12.73 -4.58 32.54
C GLU A 26 12.33 -5.55 31.43
N TYR A 27 13.31 -6.15 30.76
CA TYR A 27 13.08 -7.14 29.71
C TYR A 27 12.33 -8.37 30.24
N LEU A 28 12.67 -8.86 31.44
CA LEU A 28 11.94 -9.95 32.08
C LEU A 28 10.47 -9.57 32.36
N SER A 29 10.21 -8.32 32.74
CA SER A 29 8.85 -7.82 32.95
C SER A 29 8.06 -7.77 31.64
N LEU A 30 8.69 -7.34 30.54
CA LEU A 30 8.09 -7.29 29.21
C LEU A 30 7.75 -8.69 28.71
N LEU A 31 8.67 -9.66 28.85
CA LEU A 31 8.41 -11.05 28.48
C LEU A 31 7.23 -11.67 29.26
N LYS A 32 7.10 -11.34 30.55
CA LYS A 32 5.95 -11.80 31.34
C LYS A 32 4.65 -11.17 30.86
N LYS A 33 4.66 -9.86 30.57
CA LYS A 33 3.50 -9.15 30.02
C LYS A 33 3.10 -9.72 28.66
N GLU A 34 4.06 -9.96 27.78
CA GLU A 34 3.85 -10.57 26.47
C GLU A 34 3.21 -11.97 26.61
N ALA A 35 3.75 -12.81 27.50
CA ALA A 35 3.19 -14.14 27.74
C ALA A 35 1.74 -14.10 28.25
N GLU A 36 1.44 -13.16 29.17
CA GLU A 36 0.09 -12.96 29.70
C GLU A 36 -0.87 -12.44 28.62
N ILE A 37 -0.47 -11.43 27.84
CA ILE A 37 -1.26 -10.89 26.74
C ILE A 37 -1.52 -11.97 25.69
N ASN A 38 -0.51 -12.76 25.32
CA ASN A 38 -0.67 -13.86 24.37
C ASN A 38 -1.64 -14.92 24.89
N LYS A 39 -1.65 -15.19 26.19
CA LYS A 39 -2.62 -16.08 26.80
C LYS A 39 -4.04 -15.49 26.71
N GLN A 40 -4.21 -14.23 27.08
CA GLN A 40 -5.49 -13.53 27.00
C GLN A 40 -6.04 -13.49 25.57
N ILE A 41 -5.18 -13.27 24.57
CA ILE A 41 -5.55 -13.34 23.15
C ILE A 41 -6.05 -14.73 22.78
N LYS A 42 -5.34 -15.79 23.19
CA LYS A 42 -5.75 -17.18 22.91
C LYS A 42 -7.08 -17.53 23.56
N ASP A 43 -7.26 -17.15 24.83
CA ASP A 43 -8.49 -17.41 25.57
C ASP A 43 -9.67 -16.64 24.95
N ALA A 44 -9.47 -15.38 24.57
CA ALA A 44 -10.47 -14.56 23.88
C ALA A 44 -10.81 -15.11 22.48
N GLN A 45 -9.80 -15.57 21.73
CA GLN A 45 -10.03 -16.20 20.42
C GLN A 45 -10.85 -17.48 20.56
N ALA A 46 -10.53 -18.33 21.54
CA ALA A 46 -11.28 -19.56 21.78
C ALA A 46 -12.74 -19.29 22.19
N ASP A 47 -13.00 -18.27 23.01
CA ASP A 47 -14.34 -17.84 23.37
C ASP A 47 -15.11 -17.30 22.15
N LEU A 48 -14.45 -16.48 21.32
CA LEU A 48 -15.02 -15.98 20.08
C LEU A 48 -15.37 -17.13 19.12
N ASP A 49 -14.44 -18.04 18.86
CA ASP A 49 -14.64 -19.20 17.99
C ASP A 49 -15.84 -20.02 18.45
N LYS A 50 -15.95 -20.28 19.75
CA LYS A 50 -17.09 -20.99 20.33
C LYS A 50 -18.41 -20.27 20.06
N ARG A 51 -18.49 -18.95 20.32
CA ARG A 51 -19.69 -18.15 20.05
C ARG A 51 -20.05 -18.14 18.56
N VAL A 52 -19.04 -18.08 17.69
CA VAL A 52 -19.21 -18.15 16.24
C VAL A 52 -19.82 -19.49 15.83
N PHE A 53 -19.29 -20.62 16.32
CA PHE A 53 -19.86 -21.95 16.07
C PHE A 53 -21.32 -22.08 16.55
N GLU A 54 -21.63 -21.53 17.73
CA GLU A 54 -22.98 -21.49 18.26
C GLU A 54 -23.92 -20.65 17.37
N LYS A 55 -23.47 -19.50 16.86
CA LYS A 55 -24.26 -18.67 15.94
C LYS A 55 -24.51 -19.37 14.60
N TYR A 56 -23.52 -20.08 14.03
CA TYR A 56 -23.69 -20.80 12.77
C TYR A 56 -24.84 -21.81 12.80
N SER A 57 -25.06 -22.48 13.93
CA SER A 57 -26.16 -23.45 14.08
C SER A 57 -27.55 -22.79 14.09
N ASN A 58 -27.61 -21.48 14.33
CA ASN A 58 -28.84 -20.71 14.48
C ASN A 58 -29.13 -19.79 13.28
N LEU A 59 -28.29 -19.81 12.23
CA LEU A 59 -28.49 -18.96 11.06
C LEU A 59 -29.64 -19.47 10.20
N ILE A 60 -30.56 -18.56 9.84
CA ILE A 60 -31.62 -18.87 8.87
C ILE A 60 -31.16 -18.58 7.44
N ASN A 61 -31.85 -19.16 6.45
CA ASN A 61 -31.50 -19.02 5.04
C ASN A 61 -31.41 -17.57 4.54
N GLU A 62 -32.20 -16.66 5.11
CA GLU A 62 -32.17 -15.23 4.79
C GLU A 62 -30.85 -14.61 5.28
N GLU A 63 -30.52 -14.77 6.57
CA GLU A 63 -29.25 -14.31 7.13
C GLU A 63 -28.03 -14.90 6.39
N ILE A 64 -28.09 -16.17 5.98
CA ILE A 64 -27.02 -16.82 5.22
C ILE A 64 -26.84 -16.16 3.84
N LYS A 65 -27.95 -15.84 3.16
CA LYS A 65 -27.89 -15.18 1.85
C LYS A 65 -27.31 -13.78 1.98
N ASP A 66 -27.74 -13.01 2.97
CA ASP A 66 -27.24 -11.66 3.18
C ASP A 66 -25.73 -11.67 3.50
N LEU A 67 -25.29 -12.56 4.39
CA LEU A 67 -23.87 -12.72 4.75
C LEU A 67 -22.99 -13.11 3.53
N ILE A 68 -23.49 -14.00 2.67
CA ILE A 68 -22.71 -14.48 1.52
C ILE A 68 -22.73 -13.48 0.37
N VAL A 69 -23.92 -13.00 0.01
CA VAL A 69 -24.09 -12.15 -1.17
C VAL A 69 -23.63 -10.74 -0.86
N GLU A 70 -24.23 -10.08 0.12
CA GLU A 70 -23.96 -8.67 0.40
C GLU A 70 -22.63 -8.50 1.14
N GLU A 71 -22.47 -9.16 2.29
CA GLU A 71 -21.30 -8.89 3.13
C GLU A 71 -20.01 -9.48 2.54
N LYS A 72 -20.06 -10.64 1.89
CA LYS A 72 -18.86 -11.29 1.35
C LYS A 72 -18.63 -10.99 -0.13
N TRP A 73 -19.59 -11.27 -1.01
CA TRP A 73 -19.35 -11.19 -2.45
C TRP A 73 -19.41 -9.75 -2.97
N MET A 74 -20.44 -8.99 -2.63
CA MET A 74 -20.58 -7.60 -3.09
C MET A 74 -19.46 -6.73 -2.55
N THR A 75 -19.10 -6.88 -1.26
CA THR A 75 -17.96 -6.17 -0.66
C THR A 75 -16.64 -6.50 -1.35
N ASN A 76 -16.36 -7.78 -1.64
CA ASN A 76 -15.15 -8.15 -2.36
C ASN A 76 -15.14 -7.63 -3.79
N LEU A 77 -16.27 -7.74 -4.49
CA LEU A 77 -16.38 -7.29 -5.87
C LEU A 77 -16.21 -5.77 -5.98
N GLU A 78 -16.82 -5.00 -5.09
CA GLU A 78 -16.65 -3.56 -5.01
C GLU A 78 -15.19 -3.18 -4.80
N LYS A 79 -14.52 -3.85 -3.85
CA LYS A 79 -13.09 -3.62 -3.58
C LYS A 79 -12.23 -3.88 -4.81
N GLU A 80 -12.44 -5.00 -5.51
CA GLU A 80 -11.67 -5.37 -6.70
C GLU A 80 -11.95 -4.41 -7.86
N VAL A 81 -13.21 -4.00 -8.07
CA VAL A 81 -13.57 -3.02 -9.11
C VAL A 81 -12.90 -1.68 -8.84
N ASN A 82 -12.95 -1.19 -7.60
CA ASN A 82 -12.30 0.07 -7.23
C ASN A 82 -10.77 0.00 -7.41
N ALA A 83 -10.14 -1.10 -6.99
CA ALA A 83 -8.72 -1.32 -7.21
C ALA A 83 -8.35 -1.35 -8.71
N GLU A 84 -9.20 -1.93 -9.56
CA GLU A 84 -9.01 -1.93 -11.01
C GLU A 84 -9.12 -0.51 -11.60
N LEU A 85 -10.11 0.26 -11.16
CA LEU A 85 -10.29 1.65 -11.58
C LEU A 85 -9.07 2.51 -11.21
N ASP A 86 -8.54 2.36 -10.00
CA ASP A 86 -7.34 3.06 -9.56
C ASP A 86 -6.13 2.65 -10.41
N ARG A 87 -5.96 1.35 -10.66
CA ARG A 87 -4.87 0.83 -11.49
C ARG A 87 -4.92 1.39 -12.92
N ILE A 88 -6.10 1.41 -13.54
CA ILE A 88 -6.30 1.96 -14.88
C ILE A 88 -5.98 3.46 -14.88
N SER A 89 -6.46 4.20 -13.88
CA SER A 89 -6.21 5.64 -13.74
C SER A 89 -4.72 5.94 -13.62
N GLN A 90 -3.99 5.21 -12.78
CA GLN A 90 -2.54 5.37 -12.63
C GLN A 90 -1.79 5.03 -13.93
N ARG A 91 -2.21 3.97 -14.62
CA ARG A 91 -1.63 3.60 -15.93
C ARG A 91 -1.83 4.69 -16.97
N LEU A 92 -3.03 5.29 -17.02
CA LEU A 92 -3.33 6.39 -17.93
C LEU A 92 -2.48 7.63 -17.60
N THR A 93 -2.41 8.03 -16.34
CA THR A 93 -1.56 9.15 -15.89
C THR A 93 -0.11 8.94 -16.27
N LYS A 94 0.43 7.74 -16.04
CA LYS A 94 1.80 7.40 -16.46
C LYS A 94 1.97 7.54 -17.97
N ARG A 95 1.01 7.04 -18.76
CA ARG A 95 1.08 7.12 -20.22
C ARG A 95 1.02 8.55 -20.74
N ILE A 96 0.20 9.41 -20.13
CA ILE A 96 0.12 10.83 -20.48
C ILE A 96 1.46 11.50 -20.18
N LYS A 97 2.06 11.23 -19.01
CA LYS A 97 3.37 11.75 -18.65
C LYS A 97 4.47 11.30 -19.62
N GLU A 98 4.52 10.01 -19.95
CA GLU A 98 5.45 9.46 -20.94
C GLU A 98 5.32 10.15 -22.31
N LEU A 99 4.09 10.42 -22.75
CA LEU A 99 3.84 11.11 -24.02
C LEU A 99 4.28 12.58 -23.96
N ALA A 100 3.96 13.28 -22.87
CA ALA A 100 4.38 14.66 -22.67
C ALA A 100 5.91 14.78 -22.71
N GLU A 101 6.62 13.96 -21.95
CA GLU A 101 8.09 13.91 -21.93
C GLU A 101 8.68 13.56 -23.30
N ARG A 102 8.08 12.58 -24.00
CA ARG A 102 8.56 12.17 -25.33
C ARG A 102 8.47 13.28 -26.37
N TYR A 103 7.41 14.09 -26.33
CA TYR A 103 7.15 15.11 -27.35
C TYR A 103 7.55 16.52 -26.91
N GLU A 104 8.09 16.69 -25.70
CA GLU A 104 8.48 17.99 -25.15
C GLU A 104 9.48 18.74 -26.04
N THR A 105 10.54 18.08 -26.50
CA THR A 105 11.58 18.68 -27.36
C THR A 105 11.34 18.50 -28.86
N PRO A 106 11.03 17.28 -29.38
CA PRO A 106 11.03 17.06 -30.82
C PRO A 106 9.86 17.76 -31.53
N LEU A 107 8.74 18.02 -30.84
CA LEU A 107 7.59 18.67 -31.47
C LEU A 107 7.85 20.16 -31.75
N PRO A 108 8.35 20.96 -30.79
CA PRO A 108 8.83 22.32 -31.07
C PRO A 108 9.87 22.40 -32.20
N ASP A 109 10.86 21.50 -32.20
CA ASP A 109 11.92 21.49 -33.23
C ASP A 109 11.34 21.28 -34.64
N LEU A 110 10.39 20.34 -34.78
CA LEU A 110 9.70 20.11 -36.05
C LEU A 110 8.83 21.31 -36.48
N ILE A 111 8.19 21.99 -35.52
CA ILE A 111 7.42 23.21 -35.81
C ILE A 111 8.33 24.31 -36.36
N GLU A 112 9.50 24.51 -35.74
CA GLU A 112 10.49 25.49 -36.21
C GLU A 112 11.02 25.15 -37.61
N GLU A 113 11.33 23.87 -37.86
CA GLU A 113 11.81 23.42 -39.16
C GLU A 113 10.76 23.64 -40.25
N VAL A 114 9.49 23.33 -39.98
CA VAL A 114 8.37 23.58 -40.90
C VAL A 114 8.22 25.08 -41.16
N GLU A 115 8.26 25.94 -40.14
CA GLU A 115 8.15 27.39 -40.32
C GLU A 115 9.28 27.93 -41.21
N LYS A 116 10.50 27.45 -40.99
CA LYS A 116 11.68 27.84 -41.78
C LYS A 116 11.57 27.39 -43.24
N LEU A 117 11.08 26.18 -43.48
CA LEU A 117 10.87 25.67 -44.84
C LEU A 117 9.73 26.40 -45.56
N SER A 118 8.63 26.68 -44.86
CA SER A 118 7.51 27.47 -45.40
C SER A 118 7.96 28.85 -45.84
N LYS A 119 8.72 29.58 -45.00
CA LYS A 119 9.27 30.90 -45.37
C LYS A 119 10.14 30.86 -46.64
N LYS A 120 10.89 29.78 -46.85
CA LYS A 120 11.67 29.60 -48.09
C LYS A 120 10.76 29.37 -49.28
N VAL A 121 9.75 28.52 -49.15
CA VAL A 121 8.78 28.25 -50.21
C VAL A 121 8.05 29.54 -50.59
N ASP A 122 7.57 30.30 -49.62
CA ASP A 122 6.88 31.58 -49.85
C ASP A 122 7.77 32.55 -50.62
N ALA A 123 9.03 32.72 -50.19
CA ALA A 123 10.00 33.56 -50.89
C ALA A 123 10.31 33.08 -52.32
N HIS A 124 10.26 31.76 -52.58
CA HIS A 124 10.42 31.22 -53.92
C HIS A 124 9.17 31.44 -54.78
N LEU A 125 7.98 31.28 -54.21
CA LEU A 125 6.70 31.53 -54.90
C LEU A 125 6.55 33.00 -55.29
N GLU A 126 6.91 33.93 -54.39
CA GLU A 126 6.95 35.38 -54.69
C GLU A 126 7.87 35.68 -55.87
N LYS A 127 9.08 35.09 -55.89
CA LYS A 127 10.03 35.24 -57.01
C LYS A 127 9.50 34.66 -58.32
N MET A 128 8.63 33.67 -58.26
CA MET A 128 7.96 33.07 -59.43
C MET A 128 6.71 33.87 -59.86
N GLY A 129 6.35 34.95 -59.16
CA GLY A 129 5.21 35.80 -59.49
C GLY A 129 3.88 35.36 -58.88
N TYR A 130 3.91 34.39 -57.95
CA TYR A 130 2.73 33.99 -57.17
C TYR A 130 2.62 34.85 -55.91
N VAL A 131 1.49 35.56 -55.75
CA VAL A 131 1.17 36.34 -54.55
C VAL A 131 -0.01 35.67 -53.85
N TRP A 132 0.19 35.22 -52.61
CA TRP A 132 -0.91 34.68 -51.78
C TRP A 132 -1.84 35.83 -51.36
N LYS A 133 -3.16 35.61 -51.43
CA LYS A 133 -4.20 36.49 -50.87
C LYS A 133 -4.59 36.01 -49.48
#